data_AF-A0A7S2DP17-F1
#
_entry.id   AF-A0A7S2DP17-F1
#
_cell.length_a   1.000
_cell.length_b   1.000
_cell.length_c   1.000
_cell.angle_alpha   90.00
_cell.angle_beta   90.00
_cell.angle_gamma   90.00
#
_symmetry.space_group_name_H-M   'P 1'
#
loop_
_entity.id
_entity.type
_entity.pdbx_description
1 polymer ?
#
loop_
_entity_poly.entity_id
_entity_poly.type
_entity_poly.pdbx_seq_one_letter_code
_entity_poly.pdbx_strand_id
1 'polypeptide(L)'
;MDSFFKDIQKAVAPKKSLSKKGGNTLGGTRPEVSTAEGHYDVSFSEASLGMELSGEKGSGWALVQSIGRNSEALRHGVQVGHRIVAIDGNPIKFSQFSSFIQSMPRPVVLTFQGVAKKPKKGPMSVLKKKGPDPLSARENAIRREASLKAAESRGNAWDKKLGATRREKGRQAQAEKASMGANNDAEMSAESKRVFDAARAKETRTTNELGYNPYQSQISSSSAGRAAVVTAVDDDGKSAAEPPSRQPQRPTTTASSLSQQASPHGAGDPFDSFTVEAMDMALGLISSQPPQIAKEAVTTLLKLLNNLETKFEDEKVHRVRVANKTFAKKVASVNGGIDFMVAAGFTLTEDAEETVLVYPTGLQPPPILQHAISQLGFLCSQYS
;
A
#
# COMPACT_ATOMS: atom_id res chain seq x y z
N MET A 1 11.78 -39.48 31.13
CA MET A 1 12.25 -39.00 29.82
C MET A 1 12.12 -37.47 29.83
N ASP A 2 12.93 -36.80 30.65
CA ASP A 2 12.75 -35.36 30.96
C ASP A 2 14.10 -34.60 30.98
N SER A 3 15.10 -35.10 30.28
CA SER A 3 16.46 -34.55 30.31
C SER A 3 17.03 -34.22 28.92
N PHE A 4 16.18 -34.01 27.90
CA PHE A 4 16.64 -33.77 26.52
C PHE A 4 16.24 -32.40 25.93
N PHE A 5 15.56 -31.53 26.68
CA PHE A 5 15.06 -30.23 26.17
C PHE A 5 15.74 -28.98 26.73
N LYS A 6 16.83 -29.09 27.51
CA LYS A 6 17.46 -27.94 28.18
C LYS A 6 18.67 -27.30 27.47
N ASP A 7 19.09 -27.78 26.31
CA ASP A 7 20.32 -27.32 25.64
C ASP A 7 20.14 -26.46 24.37
N ILE A 8 18.95 -25.94 24.07
CA ILE A 8 18.72 -25.08 22.88
C ILE A 8 18.30 -23.64 23.26
N GLN A 9 18.90 -23.05 24.30
CA GLN A 9 18.66 -21.62 24.64
C GLN A 9 19.90 -20.82 25.09
N LYS A 10 21.10 -21.10 24.56
CA LYS A 10 22.26 -20.21 24.79
C LYS A 10 23.11 -20.02 23.53
N ALA A 11 22.86 -18.90 22.82
CA ALA A 11 23.85 -18.01 22.18
C ALA A 11 23.27 -17.26 20.98
N VAL A 12 22.39 -16.28 21.20
CA VAL A 12 22.12 -15.23 20.20
C VAL A 12 22.76 -13.93 20.71
N ALA A 13 24.03 -13.77 20.36
CA ALA A 13 24.72 -12.48 20.45
C ALA A 13 24.54 -11.72 19.11
N PRO A 14 24.40 -10.38 19.12
CA PRO A 14 24.21 -9.60 17.91
C PRO A 14 25.48 -9.61 17.04
N LYS A 15 25.41 -10.24 15.86
CA LYS A 15 26.48 -10.20 14.86
C LYS A 15 26.60 -8.79 14.29
N LYS A 16 27.74 -8.14 14.61
CA LYS A 16 28.21 -6.90 14.00
C LYS A 16 28.20 -7.01 12.47
N SER A 17 27.66 -6.00 11.80
CA SER A 17 27.63 -5.85 10.35
C SER A 17 29.06 -5.85 9.78
N LEU A 18 29.42 -6.92 9.07
CA LEU A 18 30.61 -6.96 8.22
C LEU A 18 30.38 -6.05 7.01
N SER A 19 31.18 -5.00 6.93
CA SER A 19 31.29 -4.15 5.76
C SER A 19 31.74 -4.97 4.56
N LYS A 20 30.95 -4.97 3.48
CA LYS A 20 31.35 -5.50 2.17
C LYS A 20 32.48 -4.62 1.61
N LYS A 21 33.72 -4.95 1.96
CA LYS A 21 34.90 -4.56 1.18
C LYS A 21 34.86 -5.33 -0.15
N GLY A 22 35.08 -4.61 -1.24
CA GLY A 22 34.96 -5.10 -2.61
C GLY A 22 35.85 -6.32 -2.87
N GLY A 23 35.22 -7.37 -3.39
CA GLY A 23 35.93 -8.46 -4.04
C GLY A 23 36.34 -8.00 -5.44
N ASN A 24 37.64 -7.92 -5.69
CA ASN A 24 38.20 -7.89 -7.03
C ASN A 24 37.83 -9.21 -7.73
N THR A 25 36.99 -9.13 -8.76
CA THR A 25 36.77 -10.26 -9.67
C THR A 25 38.04 -10.48 -10.49
N LEU A 26 38.68 -11.62 -10.26
CA LEU A 26 39.87 -12.08 -10.98
C LEU A 26 39.51 -12.38 -12.44
N GLY A 27 40.08 -11.61 -13.37
CA GLY A 27 40.80 -12.14 -14.53
C GLY A 27 40.07 -13.00 -15.58
N GLY A 28 38.76 -12.89 -15.75
CA GLY A 28 38.10 -13.41 -16.96
C GLY A 28 38.27 -12.45 -18.12
N THR A 29 39.02 -12.82 -19.16
CA THR A 29 39.08 -12.09 -20.43
C THR A 29 37.67 -12.02 -21.02
N ARG A 30 37.04 -10.86 -20.83
CA ARG A 30 35.73 -10.55 -21.40
C ARG A 30 35.89 -10.63 -22.94
N PRO A 31 35.06 -11.39 -23.67
CA PRO A 31 35.11 -11.39 -25.11
C PRO A 31 34.87 -9.96 -25.60
N GLU A 32 35.92 -9.36 -26.16
CA GLU A 32 35.96 -7.98 -26.62
C GLU A 32 35.27 -7.92 -27.99
N VAL A 33 33.96 -8.14 -28.01
CA VAL A 33 33.15 -7.96 -29.22
C VAL A 33 32.60 -6.53 -29.16
N SER A 34 33.46 -5.55 -29.45
CA SER A 34 33.05 -4.15 -29.56
C SER A 34 32.71 -3.83 -31.01
N THR A 35 31.44 -3.98 -31.39
CA THR A 35 30.93 -3.18 -32.51
C THR A 35 30.77 -1.74 -32.03
N ALA A 36 30.94 -0.76 -32.94
CA ALA A 36 30.95 0.67 -32.62
C ALA A 36 29.67 1.19 -31.93
N GLU A 37 28.59 0.42 -31.94
CA GLU A 37 27.29 0.76 -31.36
C GLU A 37 27.00 0.06 -30.01
N GLY A 38 27.96 -0.69 -29.47
CA GLY A 38 27.77 -1.44 -28.22
C GLY A 38 26.79 -2.61 -28.38
N HIS A 39 26.62 -3.11 -29.61
CA HIS A 39 25.87 -4.32 -29.92
C HIS A 39 26.77 -5.55 -29.81
N TYR A 40 26.26 -6.64 -29.26
CA TYR A 40 26.98 -7.91 -29.22
C TYR A 40 26.02 -9.09 -29.27
N ASP A 41 26.43 -10.14 -29.94
CA ASP A 41 25.64 -11.35 -30.14
C ASP A 41 25.99 -12.42 -29.10
N VAL A 42 24.96 -13.09 -28.60
CA VAL A 42 25.10 -14.20 -27.66
C VAL A 42 24.27 -15.37 -28.14
N SER A 43 24.92 -16.53 -28.27
CA SER A 43 24.26 -17.79 -28.61
C SER A 43 23.82 -18.53 -27.35
N PHE A 44 22.55 -18.93 -27.30
CA PHE A 44 21.94 -19.67 -26.20
C PHE A 44 21.55 -21.07 -26.64
N SER A 45 22.20 -22.06 -26.03
CA SER A 45 21.98 -23.48 -26.32
C SER A 45 20.99 -24.14 -25.36
N GLU A 46 20.81 -23.60 -24.16
CA GLU A 46 19.94 -24.20 -23.14
C GLU A 46 18.45 -23.88 -23.38
N ALA A 47 17.57 -24.74 -22.86
CA ALA A 47 16.12 -24.55 -22.97
C ALA A 47 15.65 -23.24 -22.32
N SER A 48 16.28 -22.85 -21.20
CA SER A 48 16.01 -21.59 -20.51
C SER A 48 17.13 -20.59 -20.73
N LEU A 49 16.79 -19.35 -21.11
CA LEU A 49 17.78 -18.27 -21.22
C LEU A 49 18.37 -17.88 -19.85
N GLY A 50 17.62 -18.13 -18.76
CA GLY A 50 18.03 -17.82 -17.39
C GLY A 50 18.04 -16.31 -17.07
N MET A 51 17.21 -15.53 -17.77
CA MET A 51 17.01 -14.10 -17.51
C MET A 51 15.51 -13.75 -17.59
N GLU A 52 15.10 -12.73 -16.84
CA GLU A 52 13.75 -12.18 -16.86
C GLU A 52 13.73 -10.91 -17.69
N LEU A 53 12.73 -10.77 -18.55
CA LEU A 53 12.61 -9.67 -19.50
C LEU A 53 11.37 -8.84 -19.18
N SER A 54 11.49 -7.52 -19.34
CA SER A 54 10.39 -6.57 -19.22
C SER A 54 10.30 -5.70 -20.48
N GLY A 55 9.08 -5.31 -20.87
CA GLY A 55 8.89 -4.37 -21.96
C GLY A 55 9.22 -2.94 -21.53
N GLU A 56 10.11 -2.27 -22.25
CA GLU A 56 10.40 -0.86 -22.00
C GLU A 56 9.22 0.01 -22.48
N LYS A 57 8.66 0.81 -21.56
CA LYS A 57 7.51 1.66 -21.84
C LYS A 57 7.86 2.71 -22.90
N GLY A 58 7.16 2.66 -24.03
CA GLY A 58 7.27 3.63 -25.13
C GLY A 58 8.18 3.19 -26.29
N SER A 59 9.27 2.47 -26.01
CA SER A 59 10.17 1.99 -27.08
C SER A 59 9.77 0.61 -27.61
N GLY A 60 9.12 -0.21 -26.77
CA GLY A 60 8.69 -1.56 -27.14
C GLY A 60 9.83 -2.58 -27.22
N TRP A 61 11.03 -2.25 -26.73
CA TRP A 61 12.16 -3.18 -26.64
C TRP A 61 12.05 -4.11 -25.43
N ALA A 62 12.67 -5.29 -25.52
CA ALA A 62 12.82 -6.20 -24.40
C ALA A 62 14.05 -5.79 -23.56
N LEU A 63 13.83 -5.52 -22.27
CA LEU A 63 14.86 -5.10 -21.31
C LEU A 63 15.12 -6.22 -20.30
N VAL A 64 16.39 -6.56 -20.09
CA VAL A 64 16.80 -7.54 -19.07
C VAL A 64 16.58 -6.95 -17.67
N GLN A 65 15.61 -7.49 -16.92
CA GLN A 65 15.24 -7.02 -15.58
C GLN A 65 15.99 -7.76 -14.48
N SER A 66 16.11 -9.08 -14.61
CA SER A 66 16.80 -9.92 -13.64
C SER A 66 17.56 -11.04 -14.37
N ILE A 67 18.62 -11.54 -13.74
CA ILE A 67 19.45 -12.62 -14.29
C ILE A 67 19.56 -13.69 -13.21
N GLY A 68 19.21 -14.93 -13.56
CA GLY A 68 19.30 -16.08 -12.67
C GLY A 68 20.74 -16.36 -12.28
N ARG A 69 20.94 -16.83 -11.04
CA ARG A 69 22.26 -17.30 -10.59
C ARG A 69 22.65 -18.53 -11.41
N ASN A 70 23.89 -18.58 -11.89
CA ASN A 70 24.42 -19.66 -12.75
C ASN A 70 23.69 -19.84 -14.09
N SER A 71 22.99 -18.82 -14.59
CA SER A 71 22.34 -18.86 -15.90
C SER A 71 23.33 -18.81 -17.07
N GLU A 72 22.93 -19.33 -18.23
CA GLU A 72 23.63 -19.14 -19.50
C GLU A 72 23.84 -17.65 -19.80
N ALA A 73 22.83 -16.81 -19.58
CA ALA A 73 22.93 -15.35 -19.71
C ALA A 73 24.08 -14.72 -18.91
N LEU A 74 24.24 -15.13 -17.65
CA LEU A 74 25.32 -14.64 -16.79
C LEU A 74 26.70 -15.08 -17.30
N ARG A 75 26.82 -16.34 -17.77
CA ARG A 75 28.07 -16.89 -18.32
C ARG A 75 28.51 -16.13 -19.58
N HIS A 76 27.56 -15.67 -20.40
CA HIS A 76 27.83 -14.84 -21.56
C HIS A 76 27.94 -13.33 -21.27
N GLY A 77 27.93 -12.93 -20.01
CA GLY A 77 28.15 -11.54 -19.62
C GLY A 77 26.98 -10.59 -19.93
N VAL A 78 25.76 -11.12 -20.11
CA VAL A 78 24.54 -10.31 -20.14
C VAL A 78 24.39 -9.63 -18.77
N GLN A 79 24.00 -8.34 -18.77
CA GLN A 79 23.78 -7.57 -17.54
C GLN A 79 22.34 -7.06 -17.47
N VAL A 80 21.87 -6.85 -16.25
CA VAL A 80 20.59 -6.17 -16.00
C VAL A 80 20.64 -4.78 -16.63
N GLY A 81 19.58 -4.46 -17.37
CA GLY A 81 19.43 -3.24 -18.13
C GLY A 81 19.87 -3.36 -19.59
N HIS A 82 20.46 -4.46 -20.05
CA HIS A 82 20.71 -4.64 -21.49
C HIS A 82 19.39 -4.78 -22.26
N ARG A 83 19.38 -4.31 -23.50
CA ARG A 83 18.21 -4.40 -24.39
C ARG A 83 18.45 -5.47 -25.45
N ILE A 84 17.42 -6.24 -25.77
CA ILE A 84 17.48 -7.19 -26.89
C ILE A 84 16.95 -6.46 -28.12
N VAL A 85 17.78 -6.37 -29.16
CA VAL A 85 17.47 -5.62 -30.39
C VAL A 85 17.06 -6.57 -31.51
N ALA A 86 17.71 -7.72 -31.63
CA ALA A 86 17.48 -8.67 -32.70
C ALA A 86 17.61 -10.13 -32.24
N ILE A 87 16.97 -11.03 -33.00
CA ILE A 87 17.16 -12.48 -32.90
C ILE A 87 17.62 -13.00 -34.26
N ASP A 88 18.75 -13.69 -34.30
CA ASP A 88 19.41 -14.17 -35.52
C ASP A 88 19.55 -13.05 -36.57
N GLY A 89 19.91 -11.85 -36.13
CA GLY A 89 20.07 -10.65 -36.96
C GLY A 89 18.77 -9.93 -37.35
N ASN A 90 17.60 -10.47 -36.99
CA ASN A 90 16.30 -9.86 -37.30
C ASN A 90 15.79 -8.98 -36.14
N PRO A 91 15.56 -7.67 -36.34
CA PRO A 91 15.06 -6.79 -35.30
C PRO A 91 13.70 -7.24 -34.75
N ILE A 92 13.53 -7.24 -33.42
CA ILE A 92 12.30 -7.73 -32.78
C ILE A 92 11.76 -6.77 -31.71
N LYS A 93 10.42 -6.68 -31.61
CA LYS A 93 9.73 -5.97 -30.53
C LYS A 93 9.38 -6.92 -29.37
N PHE A 94 9.26 -6.39 -28.16
CA PHE A 94 8.95 -7.14 -26.94
C PHE A 94 7.67 -7.98 -27.07
N SER A 95 6.62 -7.45 -27.71
CA SER A 95 5.34 -8.16 -27.88
C SER A 95 5.46 -9.45 -28.70
N GLN A 96 6.46 -9.53 -29.57
CA GLN A 96 6.71 -10.69 -30.43
C GLN A 96 7.78 -11.61 -29.84
N PHE A 97 8.68 -11.08 -29.02
CA PHE A 97 9.84 -11.79 -28.49
C PHE A 97 9.51 -13.16 -27.89
N SER A 98 8.53 -13.23 -26.98
CA SER A 98 8.18 -14.47 -26.27
C SER A 98 7.67 -15.58 -27.21
N SER A 99 6.90 -15.23 -28.23
CA SER A 99 6.37 -16.21 -29.19
C SER A 99 7.45 -16.72 -30.14
N PHE A 100 8.38 -15.84 -30.55
CA PHE A 100 9.49 -16.22 -31.43
C PHE A 100 10.50 -17.10 -30.69
N ILE A 101 10.94 -16.72 -29.49
CA ILE A 101 11.96 -17.47 -28.74
C ILE A 101 11.50 -18.90 -28.38
N GLN A 102 10.20 -19.11 -28.20
CA GLN A 102 9.63 -20.42 -27.87
C GLN A 102 9.52 -21.35 -29.10
N SER A 103 9.43 -20.79 -30.30
CA SER A 103 9.24 -21.56 -31.54
C SER A 103 10.54 -21.83 -32.30
N MET A 104 11.63 -21.11 -31.99
CA MET A 104 12.90 -21.30 -32.66
C MET A 104 13.68 -22.52 -32.12
N PRO A 105 14.35 -23.30 -33.01
CA PRO A 105 15.25 -24.36 -32.59
C PRO A 105 16.48 -23.76 -31.90
N ARG A 106 17.01 -24.48 -30.90
CA ARG A 106 18.27 -24.12 -30.24
C ARG A 106 19.46 -24.57 -31.10
N PRO A 107 20.59 -23.83 -31.12
CA PRO A 107 20.86 -22.61 -30.37
C PRO A 107 20.24 -21.36 -31.01
N VAL A 108 19.85 -20.38 -30.20
CA VAL A 108 19.30 -19.11 -30.66
C VAL A 108 20.31 -17.99 -30.42
N VAL A 109 20.55 -17.13 -31.41
CA VAL A 109 21.47 -15.99 -31.28
C VAL A 109 20.69 -14.71 -30.99
N LEU A 110 20.97 -14.08 -29.86
CA LEU A 110 20.35 -12.82 -29.46
C LEU A 110 21.37 -11.67 -29.54
N THR A 111 20.99 -10.59 -30.21
CA THR A 111 21.78 -9.36 -30.27
C THR A 111 21.36 -8.42 -29.14
N PHE A 112 22.29 -8.11 -28.24
CA PHE A 112 22.08 -7.21 -27.12
C PHE A 112 22.70 -5.83 -27.39
N GLN A 113 22.01 -4.77 -26.99
CA GLN A 113 22.55 -3.43 -26.85
C GLN A 113 22.88 -3.15 -25.39
N GLY A 114 24.17 -2.93 -25.11
CA GLY A 114 24.60 -2.48 -23.80
C GLY A 114 24.05 -1.09 -23.51
N VAL A 115 23.29 -0.91 -22.42
CA VAL A 115 22.93 0.44 -21.98
C VAL A 115 24.20 1.11 -21.50
N ALA A 116 24.65 2.11 -22.26
CA ALA A 116 25.75 2.97 -21.86
C ALA A 116 25.47 3.41 -20.43
N LYS A 117 26.27 2.90 -19.49
CA LYS A 117 26.19 3.33 -18.09
C LYS A 117 26.50 4.81 -18.16
N LYS A 118 25.45 5.65 -18.12
CA LYS A 118 25.62 7.11 -17.96
C LYS A 118 26.66 7.22 -16.85
N PRO A 119 27.82 7.87 -17.10
CA PRO A 119 28.89 7.90 -16.12
C PRO A 119 28.21 8.32 -14.85
N LYS A 120 28.15 7.40 -13.87
CA LYS A 120 27.53 7.71 -12.59
C LYS A 120 28.33 8.93 -12.17
N LYS A 121 27.70 10.11 -12.19
CA LYS A 121 28.27 11.28 -11.54
C LYS A 121 28.53 10.75 -10.16
N GLY A 122 29.79 10.44 -9.86
CA GLY A 122 30.14 9.95 -8.55
C GLY A 122 29.53 10.94 -7.57
N PRO A 123 29.21 10.53 -6.33
CA PRO A 123 29.11 11.55 -5.29
C PRO A 123 30.35 12.41 -5.48
N MET A 124 30.18 13.69 -5.84
CA MET A 124 31.32 14.58 -6.06
C MET A 124 32.23 14.28 -4.90
N SER A 125 33.46 13.81 -5.16
CA SER A 125 34.41 13.62 -4.09
C SER A 125 34.48 14.99 -3.46
N VAL A 126 33.81 15.14 -2.32
CA VAL A 126 33.87 16.34 -1.52
C VAL A 126 35.31 16.31 -1.10
N LEU A 127 36.12 17.03 -1.88
CA LEU A 127 37.43 17.50 -1.49
C LEU A 127 37.22 17.90 -0.04
N LYS A 128 37.85 17.18 0.89
CA LYS A 128 37.79 17.47 2.33
C LYS A 128 38.33 18.90 2.49
N LYS A 129 37.48 19.89 2.28
CA LYS A 129 37.71 21.25 2.74
C LYS A 129 37.77 21.10 4.25
N LYS A 130 38.92 21.45 4.82
CA LYS A 130 39.04 21.78 6.24
C LYS A 130 37.77 22.53 6.62
N GLY A 131 37.11 22.06 7.68
CA GLY A 131 35.86 22.66 8.14
C GLY A 131 36.03 24.19 8.22
N PRO A 132 35.02 24.97 7.80
CA PRO A 132 35.08 26.41 7.94
C PRO A 132 35.38 26.74 9.40
N ASP A 133 36.29 27.69 9.62
CA ASP A 133 36.63 28.19 10.95
C ASP A 133 35.36 28.51 11.74
N PRO A 134 35.34 28.28 13.06
CA PRO A 134 34.17 28.50 13.90
C PRO A 134 33.68 29.95 13.70
N LEU A 135 32.52 30.07 13.03
CA LEU A 135 31.89 31.34 12.74
C LEU A 135 31.65 32.11 14.04
N SER A 136 31.87 33.42 13.97
CA SER A 136 31.66 34.31 15.12
C SER A 136 30.23 34.18 15.65
N ALA A 137 30.03 34.39 16.96
CA ALA A 137 28.70 34.34 17.58
C ALA A 137 27.67 35.23 16.86
N ARG A 138 28.13 36.34 16.26
CA ARG A 138 27.31 37.28 15.48
C ARG A 138 26.82 36.68 14.16
N GLU A 139 27.65 35.94 13.43
CA GLU A 139 27.23 35.27 12.18
C GLU A 139 26.28 34.09 12.44
N ASN A 140 26.44 33.40 13.56
CA ASN A 140 25.52 32.32 13.95
C ASN A 140 24.12 32.87 14.30
N ALA A 141 24.02 34.07 14.88
CA ALA A 141 22.74 34.72 15.11
C ALA A 141 22.03 35.08 13.78
N ILE A 142 22.77 35.66 12.82
CA ILE A 142 22.25 36.01 11.49
C ILE A 142 21.75 34.76 10.75
N ARG A 143 22.45 33.63 10.85
CA ARG A 143 22.01 32.37 10.23
C ARG A 143 20.75 31.78 10.89
N ARG A 144 20.62 31.87 12.22
CA ARG A 144 19.40 31.43 12.90
C ARG A 144 18.20 32.28 12.52
N GLU A 145 18.37 33.60 12.45
CA GLU A 145 17.31 34.52 12.02
C GLU A 145 16.92 34.28 10.57
N ALA A 146 17.89 34.12 9.66
CA ALA A 146 17.63 33.78 8.27
C ALA A 146 16.93 32.41 8.11
N SER A 147 17.28 31.43 8.95
CA SER A 147 16.65 30.11 8.95
C SER A 147 15.21 30.17 9.45
N LEU A 148 14.92 30.98 10.47
CA LEU A 148 13.55 31.18 10.97
C LEU A 148 12.69 31.89 9.91
N LYS A 149 13.22 32.94 9.29
CA LYS A 149 12.55 33.66 8.20
C LYS A 149 12.28 32.76 6.97
N ALA A 150 13.20 31.86 6.66
CA ALA A 150 13.01 30.86 5.61
C ALA A 150 11.93 29.83 5.97
N ALA A 151 11.81 29.46 7.25
CA ALA A 151 10.76 28.54 7.70
C ALA A 151 9.36 29.19 7.64
N GLU A 152 9.23 30.45 8.06
CA GLU A 152 7.97 31.20 7.98
C GLU A 152 7.48 31.39 6.53
N SER A 153 8.39 31.72 5.60
CA SER A 153 8.02 31.86 4.18
C SER A 153 7.52 30.56 3.54
N ARG A 154 7.97 29.40 4.03
CA ARG A 154 7.48 28.08 3.57
C ARG A 154 6.08 27.77 4.09
N GLY A 155 5.74 28.16 5.32
CA GLY A 155 4.39 28.01 5.87
C GLY A 155 3.35 28.76 5.05
N ASN A 156 3.62 30.03 4.76
CA ASN A 156 2.70 30.89 3.99
C ASN A 156 2.51 30.42 2.54
N ALA A 157 3.54 29.84 1.91
CA ALA A 157 3.43 29.29 0.56
C ALA A 157 2.54 28.05 0.50
N TRP A 158 2.58 27.21 1.53
CA TRP A 158 1.77 26.00 1.61
C TRP A 158 0.29 26.32 1.85
N ASP A 159 -0.02 27.25 2.77
CA ASP A 159 -1.39 27.71 3.02
C ASP A 159 -2.01 28.38 1.78
N LYS A 160 -1.21 29.19 1.05
CA LYS A 160 -1.68 29.81 -0.20
C LYS A 160 -2.01 28.76 -1.27
N LYS A 161 -1.24 27.67 -1.32
CA LYS A 161 -1.48 26.55 -2.26
C LYS A 161 -2.75 25.77 -1.89
N LEU A 162 -2.96 25.49 -0.61
CA LEU A 162 -4.19 24.82 -0.13
C LEU A 162 -5.44 25.67 -0.31
N GLY A 163 -5.35 26.99 -0.04
CA GLY A 163 -6.45 27.92 -0.27
C GLY A 163 -6.86 28.00 -1.74
N ALA A 164 -5.88 28.01 -2.66
CA ALA A 164 -6.15 27.98 -4.10
C ALA A 164 -6.84 26.68 -4.52
N THR A 165 -6.37 25.52 -4.04
CA THR A 165 -7.00 24.22 -4.34
C THR A 165 -8.43 24.12 -3.79
N ARG A 166 -8.69 24.65 -2.59
CA ARG A 166 -10.05 24.66 -2.01
C ARG A 166 -11.02 25.56 -2.77
N ARG A 167 -10.55 26.72 -3.25
CA ARG A 167 -11.35 27.63 -4.11
C ARG A 167 -11.65 27.01 -5.47
N GLU A 168 -10.68 26.35 -6.09
CA GLU A 168 -10.88 25.68 -7.39
C GLU A 168 -11.88 24.54 -7.28
N LYS A 169 -11.75 23.70 -6.25
CA LYS A 169 -12.70 22.62 -5.98
C LYS A 169 -14.11 23.15 -5.67
N GLY A 170 -14.22 24.30 -5.00
CA GLY A 170 -15.49 24.99 -4.78
C GLY A 170 -16.13 25.48 -6.08
N ARG A 171 -15.34 26.07 -6.99
CA ARG A 171 -15.83 26.49 -8.31
C ARG A 171 -16.26 25.31 -9.18
N GLN A 172 -15.50 24.21 -9.17
CA GLN A 172 -15.87 22.99 -9.89
C GLN A 172 -17.17 22.39 -9.36
N ALA A 173 -17.33 22.26 -8.03
CA ALA A 173 -18.57 21.77 -7.44
C ALA A 173 -19.77 22.67 -7.74
N GLN A 174 -19.57 24.00 -7.78
CA GLN A 174 -20.63 24.94 -8.14
C GLN A 174 -20.97 24.88 -9.64
N ALA A 175 -19.98 24.67 -10.52
CA ALA A 175 -20.18 24.49 -11.95
C ALA A 175 -20.85 23.14 -12.28
N GLU A 176 -20.47 22.04 -11.60
CA GLU A 176 -21.14 20.73 -11.71
C GLU A 176 -22.58 20.81 -11.21
N LYS A 177 -22.84 21.54 -10.12
CA LYS A 177 -24.21 21.77 -9.63
C LYS A 177 -25.03 22.61 -10.61
N ALA A 178 -24.42 23.57 -11.30
CA ALA A 178 -25.08 24.36 -12.33
C ALA A 178 -25.32 23.55 -13.62
N SER A 179 -24.42 22.63 -14.01
CA SER A 179 -24.59 21.82 -15.22
C SER A 179 -25.56 20.65 -15.04
N MET A 180 -25.68 20.10 -13.83
CA MET A 180 -26.64 19.03 -13.52
C MET A 180 -28.04 19.55 -13.12
N GLY A 181 -28.22 20.86 -12.96
CA GLY A 181 -29.41 21.45 -12.35
C GLY A 181 -30.55 21.87 -13.27
N ALA A 182 -30.49 21.63 -14.59
CA ALA A 182 -31.49 22.18 -15.51
C ALA A 182 -32.69 21.26 -15.85
N ASN A 183 -32.69 19.98 -15.44
CA ASN A 183 -33.71 19.01 -15.88
C ASN A 183 -34.43 18.25 -14.75
N ASN A 184 -34.38 18.72 -13.51
CA ASN A 184 -35.11 18.09 -12.39
C ASN A 184 -35.74 19.14 -11.46
N ASP A 185 -36.41 20.15 -12.03
CA ASP A 185 -37.57 20.75 -11.36
C ASP A 185 -38.76 19.78 -11.48
N ALA A 186 -38.59 18.58 -10.94
CA ALA A 186 -39.72 17.78 -10.50
C ALA A 186 -40.29 18.55 -9.31
N GLU A 187 -41.35 19.31 -9.56
CA GLU A 187 -42.19 19.91 -8.53
C GLU A 187 -42.39 18.87 -7.42
N MET A 188 -41.68 19.03 -6.29
CA MET A 188 -42.05 18.32 -5.08
C MET A 188 -43.51 18.65 -4.84
N SER A 189 -44.37 17.64 -5.01
CA SER A 189 -45.81 17.72 -4.78
C SER A 189 -46.06 18.57 -3.54
N ALA A 190 -47.05 19.45 -3.60
CA ALA A 190 -47.44 20.29 -2.46
C ALA A 190 -47.64 19.45 -1.18
N GLU A 191 -47.97 18.17 -1.34
CA GLU A 191 -48.05 17.18 -0.27
C GLU A 191 -46.69 16.88 0.38
N SER A 192 -45.63 16.63 -0.39
CA SER A 192 -44.28 16.39 0.14
C SER A 192 -43.73 17.62 0.88
N LYS A 193 -44.03 18.83 0.40
CA LYS A 193 -43.67 20.07 1.14
C LYS A 193 -44.38 20.15 2.48
N ARG A 194 -45.69 19.83 2.54
CA ARG A 194 -46.45 19.80 3.79
C ARG A 194 -45.91 18.78 4.78
N VAL A 195 -45.53 17.59 4.31
CA VAL A 195 -44.96 16.55 5.18
C VAL A 195 -43.59 16.98 5.72
N PHE A 196 -42.74 17.59 4.89
CA PHE A 196 -41.43 18.09 5.31
C PHE A 196 -41.54 19.24 6.32
N ASP A 197 -42.45 20.19 6.08
CA ASP A 197 -42.68 21.31 7.00
C ASP A 197 -43.29 20.84 8.33
N ALA A 198 -44.19 19.86 8.30
CA ALA A 198 -44.75 19.24 9.50
C ALA A 198 -43.69 18.48 10.32
N ALA A 199 -42.76 17.79 9.64
CA ALA A 199 -41.63 17.12 10.30
C ALA A 199 -40.69 18.14 10.94
N ARG A 200 -40.33 19.21 10.23
CA ARG A 200 -39.46 20.28 10.74
C ARG A 200 -40.08 21.03 11.91
N ALA A 201 -41.40 21.24 11.90
CA ALA A 201 -42.12 21.85 13.02
C ALA A 201 -42.08 20.95 14.28
N LYS A 202 -42.20 19.63 14.12
CA LYS A 202 -42.04 18.67 15.22
C LYS A 202 -40.63 18.70 15.79
N GLU A 203 -39.60 18.67 14.94
CA GLU A 203 -38.19 18.76 15.38
C GLU A 203 -37.91 20.05 16.16
N THR A 204 -38.45 21.18 15.70
CA THR A 204 -38.27 22.47 16.38
C THR A 204 -38.95 22.48 17.75
N ARG A 205 -40.16 21.90 17.86
CA ARG A 205 -40.87 21.76 19.13
C ARG A 205 -40.10 20.87 20.11
N THR A 206 -39.61 19.73 19.66
CA THR A 206 -38.81 18.81 20.48
C THR A 206 -37.49 19.47 20.92
N THR A 207 -36.87 20.28 20.05
CA THR A 207 -35.66 21.04 20.41
C THR A 207 -35.93 22.08 21.49
N ASN A 208 -37.06 22.80 21.40
CA ASN A 208 -37.45 23.79 22.41
C ASN A 208 -37.83 23.13 23.75
N GLU A 209 -38.43 21.94 23.72
CA GLU A 209 -38.83 21.20 24.92
C GLU A 209 -37.63 20.57 25.65
N LEU A 210 -36.65 20.05 24.90
CA LEU A 210 -35.46 19.41 25.47
C LEU A 210 -34.32 20.42 25.75
N GLY A 211 -34.36 21.61 25.16
CA GLY A 211 -33.28 22.60 25.25
C GLY A 211 -32.03 22.23 24.43
N TYR A 212 -32.07 21.14 23.68
CA TYR A 212 -31.04 20.70 22.74
C TYR A 212 -31.70 19.97 21.56
N ASN A 213 -31.07 20.03 20.37
CA ASN A 213 -31.56 19.35 19.18
C ASN A 213 -30.99 17.93 19.12
N PRO A 214 -31.78 16.87 19.34
CA PRO A 214 -31.29 15.49 19.34
C PRO A 214 -30.82 15.01 17.96
N TYR A 215 -31.25 15.67 16.88
CA TYR A 215 -30.86 15.33 15.50
C TYR A 215 -29.65 16.13 15.01
N GLN A 216 -29.21 17.14 15.77
CA GLN A 216 -27.97 17.84 15.49
C GLN A 216 -26.84 17.03 16.13
N SER A 217 -26.14 16.24 15.33
CA SER A 217 -24.98 15.48 15.78
C SER A 217 -23.96 16.44 16.41
N GLN A 218 -23.87 16.45 17.75
CA GLN A 218 -22.74 17.06 18.44
C GLN A 218 -21.52 16.24 18.08
N ILE A 219 -20.81 16.66 17.04
CA ILE A 219 -19.47 16.18 16.79
C ILE A 219 -18.65 16.76 17.94
N SER A 220 -18.49 15.98 19.01
CA SER A 220 -17.60 16.26 20.14
C SER A 220 -16.16 16.29 19.60
N SER A 221 -15.81 17.37 18.91
CA SER A 221 -14.44 17.65 18.48
C SER A 221 -13.64 17.99 19.74
N SER A 222 -12.96 16.98 20.26
CA SER A 222 -12.02 17.03 21.38
C SER A 222 -10.75 17.86 21.09
N SER A 223 -10.77 18.78 20.12
CA SER A 223 -9.64 19.62 19.74
C SER A 223 -9.80 21.11 20.10
N ALA A 224 -10.94 21.55 20.64
CA ALA A 224 -11.17 22.95 21.01
C ALA A 224 -10.93 23.28 22.50
N GLY A 225 -10.43 22.34 23.30
CA GLY A 225 -10.19 22.50 24.75
C GLY A 225 -8.86 23.15 25.13
N ARG A 226 -8.32 24.10 24.36
CA ARG A 226 -7.01 24.73 24.68
C ARG A 226 -6.89 26.25 24.54
N ALA A 227 -7.98 26.98 24.31
CA ALA A 227 -7.89 28.42 24.12
C ALA A 227 -8.97 29.20 24.88
N ALA A 228 -9.00 29.08 26.22
CA ALA A 228 -9.71 30.03 27.08
C ALA A 228 -9.38 29.84 28.58
N VAL A 229 -8.11 30.00 29.01
CA VAL A 229 -7.80 30.39 30.41
C VAL A 229 -6.47 31.15 30.42
N VAL A 230 -6.49 32.44 30.09
CA VAL A 230 -5.48 33.41 30.57
C VAL A 230 -6.17 34.75 30.73
N THR A 231 -6.72 35.02 31.91
CA THR A 231 -6.89 36.36 32.52
C THR A 231 -7.34 36.20 33.98
N ALA A 232 -6.81 37.05 34.87
CA ALA A 232 -6.97 37.15 36.34
C ALA A 232 -5.88 36.41 37.14
N VAL A 233 -4.77 37.05 37.56
CA VAL A 233 -4.57 38.08 38.62
C VAL A 233 -4.48 37.46 40.02
N ASP A 234 -3.44 37.93 40.73
CA ASP A 234 -2.81 37.60 42.03
C ASP A 234 -3.68 37.04 43.17
N ASP A 235 -3.12 36.11 43.97
CA ASP A 235 -3.06 36.21 45.45
C ASP A 235 -2.25 35.05 46.09
N ASP A 236 -1.72 35.33 47.27
CA ASP A 236 -0.83 34.58 48.16
C ASP A 236 -1.14 33.10 48.50
N GLY A 237 -0.07 32.37 48.86
CA GLY A 237 -0.11 31.50 50.04
C GLY A 237 -0.57 30.04 49.91
N LYS A 238 0.42 29.13 49.96
CA LYS A 238 0.51 28.05 50.96
C LYS A 238 -0.72 27.11 51.13
N SER A 239 -0.66 25.90 50.56
CA SER A 239 -0.79 24.62 51.29
C SER A 239 -0.88 23.41 50.38
N ALA A 240 -0.33 22.31 50.89
CA ALA A 240 -0.39 20.95 50.38
C ALA A 240 -1.82 20.38 50.41
N ALA A 241 -2.17 19.59 49.39
CA ALA A 241 -3.05 18.43 49.54
C ALA A 241 -3.05 17.60 48.24
N GLU A 242 -2.73 16.32 48.40
CA GLU A 242 -2.78 15.22 47.44
C GLU A 242 -4.25 14.81 47.19
N PRO A 243 -4.71 14.65 45.93
CA PRO A 243 -6.06 14.16 45.66
C PRO A 243 -6.12 12.62 45.62
N PRO A 244 -7.14 11.99 46.25
CA PRO A 244 -7.25 10.55 46.35
C PRO A 244 -7.69 9.88 45.05
N SER A 245 -7.06 8.75 44.77
CA SER A 245 -7.40 7.81 43.72
C SER A 245 -8.82 7.26 43.87
N ARG A 246 -9.70 7.55 42.91
CA ARG A 246 -11.00 6.85 42.76
C ARG A 246 -10.87 5.78 41.68
N GLN A 247 -10.78 4.52 42.11
CA GLN A 247 -11.04 3.35 41.26
C GLN A 247 -12.56 3.19 41.05
N PRO A 248 -13.06 3.02 39.81
CA PRO A 248 -14.39 2.49 39.59
C PRO A 248 -14.41 0.97 39.75
N GLN A 249 -15.24 0.50 40.70
CA GLN A 249 -15.54 -0.90 40.94
C GLN A 249 -16.30 -1.51 39.75
N ARG A 250 -15.87 -2.71 39.36
CA ARG A 250 -16.48 -3.53 38.30
C ARG A 250 -17.55 -4.43 38.94
N PRO A 251 -18.80 -4.46 38.46
CA PRO A 251 -19.81 -5.38 38.99
C PRO A 251 -19.51 -6.82 38.56
N THR A 252 -19.48 -7.71 39.55
CA THR A 252 -19.47 -9.17 39.42
C THR A 252 -20.85 -9.66 39.04
N THR A 253 -21.05 -10.10 37.81
CA THR A 253 -22.20 -10.91 37.42
C THR A 253 -21.80 -12.37 37.25
N THR A 254 -22.57 -13.18 37.95
CA THR A 254 -22.53 -14.62 38.16
C THR A 254 -22.62 -15.42 36.87
N ALA A 255 -21.74 -16.42 36.77
CA ALA A 255 -21.71 -17.44 35.75
C ALA A 255 -22.99 -18.30 35.76
N SER A 256 -23.65 -18.39 34.60
CA SER A 256 -24.56 -19.50 34.27
C SER A 256 -23.87 -20.35 33.21
N SER A 257 -23.39 -21.50 33.66
CA SER A 257 -22.84 -22.56 32.83
C SER A 257 -23.99 -23.29 32.12
N LEU A 258 -24.21 -22.99 30.85
CA LEU A 258 -25.00 -23.84 29.96
C LEU A 258 -24.02 -24.61 29.06
N SER A 259 -23.78 -25.85 29.42
CA SER A 259 -23.00 -26.82 28.67
C SER A 259 -23.72 -27.16 27.36
N GLN A 260 -23.40 -26.43 26.29
CA GLN A 260 -23.62 -26.89 24.92
C GLN A 260 -22.43 -27.77 24.53
N GLN A 261 -22.76 -29.04 24.38
CA GLN A 261 -21.93 -30.13 23.90
C GLN A 261 -21.51 -29.83 22.45
N ALA A 262 -20.36 -29.17 22.30
CA ALA A 262 -19.71 -28.99 21.00
C ALA A 262 -19.07 -30.31 20.59
N SER A 263 -19.68 -30.97 19.61
CA SER A 263 -19.13 -32.15 18.95
C SER A 263 -17.75 -31.83 18.36
N PRO A 264 -16.71 -32.64 18.63
CA PRO A 264 -15.40 -32.46 18.02
C PRO A 264 -15.53 -32.79 16.53
N HIS A 265 -15.62 -31.75 15.69
CA HIS A 265 -15.46 -31.91 14.26
C HIS A 265 -14.03 -32.41 14.02
N GLY A 266 -13.94 -33.61 13.46
CA GLY A 266 -12.71 -34.36 13.28
C GLY A 266 -11.69 -33.59 12.47
N ALA A 267 -10.43 -33.71 12.92
CA ALA A 267 -9.22 -33.26 12.27
C ALA A 267 -8.90 -34.10 11.01
N GLY A 268 -9.81 -34.11 10.04
CA GLY A 268 -9.51 -34.53 8.68
C GLY A 268 -9.44 -33.27 7.83
N ASP A 269 -8.23 -32.85 7.44
CA ASP A 269 -7.92 -31.68 6.61
C ASP A 269 -8.91 -31.55 5.43
N PRO A 270 -9.92 -30.66 5.53
CA PRO A 270 -10.84 -30.33 4.46
C PRO A 270 -10.40 -28.98 3.90
N PHE A 271 -9.11 -28.83 3.58
CA PHE A 271 -8.61 -27.62 2.93
C PHE A 271 -8.76 -27.75 1.40
N ASP A 272 -9.74 -27.22 0.69
CA ASP A 272 -11.14 -26.88 0.97
C ASP A 272 -11.71 -26.52 -0.43
N SER A 273 -12.24 -27.47 -1.20
CA SER A 273 -12.79 -27.19 -2.53
C SER A 273 -13.86 -26.09 -2.51
N PHE A 274 -14.51 -25.89 -1.35
CA PHE A 274 -15.51 -24.88 -1.11
C PHE A 274 -14.96 -23.44 -1.21
N THR A 275 -13.68 -23.24 -0.92
CA THR A 275 -13.07 -21.90 -0.93
C THR A 275 -12.80 -21.38 -2.34
N VAL A 276 -12.44 -22.26 -3.28
CA VAL A 276 -12.21 -21.88 -4.69
C VAL A 276 -13.54 -21.50 -5.34
N GLU A 277 -14.60 -22.28 -5.12
CA GLU A 277 -15.93 -21.97 -5.64
C GLU A 277 -16.49 -20.66 -5.05
N ALA A 278 -16.30 -20.42 -3.75
CA ALA A 278 -16.67 -19.15 -3.11
C ALA A 278 -15.92 -17.95 -3.70
N MET A 279 -14.64 -18.15 -4.04
CA MET A 279 -13.82 -17.11 -4.67
C MET A 279 -14.31 -16.78 -6.09
N ASP A 280 -14.63 -17.80 -6.88
CA ASP A 280 -15.16 -17.63 -8.25
C ASP A 280 -16.54 -16.96 -8.24
N MET A 281 -17.41 -17.32 -7.30
CA MET A 281 -18.70 -16.64 -7.10
C MET A 281 -18.51 -15.16 -6.74
N ALA A 282 -17.60 -14.86 -5.81
CA ALA A 282 -17.29 -13.50 -5.41
C ALA A 282 -16.70 -12.68 -6.57
N LEU A 283 -15.83 -13.27 -7.38
CA LEU A 283 -15.31 -12.64 -8.61
C LEU A 283 -16.43 -12.37 -9.61
N GLY A 284 -17.38 -13.30 -9.79
CA GLY A 284 -18.57 -13.09 -10.63
C GLY A 284 -19.38 -11.88 -10.19
N LEU A 285 -19.58 -11.68 -8.88
CA LEU A 285 -20.28 -10.52 -8.31
C LEU A 285 -19.50 -9.21 -8.49
N ILE A 286 -18.17 -9.25 -8.44
CA ILE A 286 -17.31 -8.08 -8.71
C ILE A 286 -17.37 -7.74 -10.21
N SER A 287 -17.31 -8.75 -11.08
CA SER A 287 -17.36 -8.58 -12.54
C SER A 287 -18.71 -8.08 -13.05
N SER A 288 -19.81 -8.31 -12.32
CA SER A 288 -21.13 -7.76 -12.65
C SER A 288 -21.27 -6.26 -12.37
N GLN A 289 -20.29 -5.64 -11.72
CA GLN A 289 -20.29 -4.21 -11.42
C GLN A 289 -19.90 -3.37 -12.66
N PRO A 290 -20.19 -2.06 -12.68
CA PRO A 290 -19.71 -1.18 -13.74
C PRO A 290 -18.18 -1.31 -13.93
N PRO A 291 -17.65 -1.33 -15.17
CA PRO A 291 -16.25 -1.68 -15.44
C PRO A 291 -15.23 -0.84 -14.67
N GLN A 292 -15.53 0.44 -14.42
CA GLN A 292 -14.65 1.33 -13.66
C GLN A 292 -14.60 0.94 -12.17
N ILE A 293 -15.74 0.58 -11.58
CA ILE A 293 -15.84 0.16 -10.18
C ILE A 293 -15.17 -1.20 -10.00
N ALA A 294 -15.45 -2.16 -10.90
CA ALA A 294 -14.82 -3.47 -10.91
C ALA A 294 -13.29 -3.36 -11.00
N LYS A 295 -12.78 -2.57 -11.95
CA LYS A 295 -11.34 -2.33 -12.11
C LYS A 295 -10.70 -1.73 -10.86
N GLU A 296 -11.34 -0.73 -10.24
CA GLU A 296 -10.83 -0.13 -9.01
C GLU A 296 -10.81 -1.10 -7.83
N ALA A 297 -11.84 -1.93 -7.69
CA ALA A 297 -11.95 -2.97 -6.67
C ALA A 297 -10.84 -4.01 -6.84
N VAL A 298 -10.74 -4.62 -8.03
CA VAL A 298 -9.74 -5.64 -8.39
C VAL A 298 -8.32 -5.10 -8.20
N THR A 299 -8.05 -3.87 -8.65
CA THR A 299 -6.72 -3.25 -8.47
C THR A 299 -6.37 -3.06 -6.99
N THR A 300 -7.36 -2.74 -6.16
CA THR A 300 -7.16 -2.53 -4.72
C THR A 300 -6.95 -3.87 -4.00
N LEU A 301 -7.76 -4.88 -4.33
CA LEU A 301 -7.62 -6.26 -3.83
C LEU A 301 -6.24 -6.83 -4.18
N LEU A 302 -5.82 -6.73 -5.45
CA LEU A 302 -4.54 -7.22 -5.93
C LEU A 302 -3.36 -6.56 -5.19
N LYS A 303 -3.44 -5.25 -4.93
CA LYS A 303 -2.41 -4.55 -4.13
C LYS A 303 -2.34 -5.04 -2.69
N LEU A 304 -3.48 -5.34 -2.06
CA LEU A 304 -3.52 -5.85 -0.70
C LEU A 304 -2.92 -7.26 -0.63
N LEU A 305 -3.30 -8.15 -1.54
CA LEU A 305 -2.76 -9.52 -1.58
C LEU A 305 -1.27 -9.54 -1.93
N ASN A 306 -0.80 -8.73 -2.89
CA ASN A 306 0.63 -8.63 -3.20
C ASN A 306 1.45 -8.05 -2.03
N ASN A 307 0.88 -7.10 -1.28
CA ASN A 307 1.55 -6.60 -0.07
C ASN A 307 1.65 -7.70 1.00
N LEU A 308 0.62 -8.53 1.15
CA LEU A 308 0.62 -9.66 2.06
C LEU A 308 1.67 -10.71 1.64
N GLU A 309 1.73 -11.07 0.35
CA GLU A 309 2.69 -12.02 -0.18
C GLU A 309 4.15 -11.54 -0.01
N THR A 310 4.43 -10.28 -0.37
CA THR A 310 5.80 -9.74 -0.34
C THR A 310 6.30 -9.43 1.06
N LYS A 311 5.41 -9.19 2.03
CA LYS A 311 5.74 -8.79 3.40
C LYS A 311 5.01 -9.64 4.43
N PHE A 312 4.98 -10.95 4.21
CA PHE A 312 4.25 -11.88 5.06
C PHE A 312 4.73 -11.92 6.53
N GLU A 313 5.96 -11.48 6.81
CA GLU A 313 6.46 -11.39 8.19
C GLU A 313 5.93 -10.14 8.96
N ASP A 314 5.32 -9.17 8.27
CA ASP A 314 4.83 -7.93 8.89
C ASP A 314 3.37 -8.08 9.34
N GLU A 315 3.14 -8.22 10.65
CA GLU A 315 1.79 -8.34 11.23
C GLU A 315 0.82 -7.23 10.81
N LYS A 316 1.33 -6.05 10.42
CA LYS A 316 0.49 -4.95 9.95
C LYS A 316 -0.20 -5.24 8.62
N VAL A 317 0.41 -6.04 7.74
CA VAL A 317 -0.21 -6.38 6.45
C VAL A 317 -1.27 -7.47 6.57
N HIS A 318 -1.30 -8.20 7.69
CA HIS A 318 -2.31 -9.20 8.01
C HIS A 318 -3.65 -8.60 8.47
N ARG A 319 -3.69 -7.30 8.79
CA ARG A 319 -4.90 -6.65 9.31
C ARG A 319 -5.37 -5.55 8.36
N VAL A 320 -6.59 -5.68 7.86
CA VAL A 320 -7.24 -4.67 7.01
C VAL A 320 -8.49 -4.16 7.69
N ARG A 321 -8.47 -2.89 8.10
CA ARG A 321 -9.64 -2.23 8.69
C ARG A 321 -10.69 -1.97 7.62
N VAL A 322 -11.90 -2.47 7.81
CA VAL A 322 -13.01 -2.27 6.85
C VAL A 322 -13.37 -0.79 6.75
N ALA A 323 -13.29 -0.04 7.86
CA ALA A 323 -13.54 1.41 7.92
C ALA A 323 -12.49 2.29 7.21
N ASN A 324 -11.38 1.72 6.72
CA ASN A 324 -10.39 2.50 5.96
C ASN A 324 -11.07 3.11 4.72
N LYS A 325 -11.08 4.45 4.59
CA LYS A 325 -11.80 5.17 3.51
C LYS A 325 -11.51 4.64 2.11
N THR A 326 -10.27 4.21 1.85
CA THR A 326 -9.90 3.69 0.51
C THR A 326 -10.45 2.29 0.32
N PHE A 327 -10.32 1.42 1.32
CA PHE A 327 -10.85 0.06 1.28
C PHE A 327 -12.39 0.06 1.27
N ALA A 328 -13.01 0.83 2.16
CA ALA A 328 -14.45 0.99 2.27
C ALA A 328 -15.10 1.40 0.95
N LYS A 329 -14.53 2.41 0.28
CA LYS A 329 -15.06 2.96 -0.97
C LYS A 329 -14.83 2.05 -2.19
N LYS A 330 -13.74 1.29 -2.21
CA LYS A 330 -13.32 0.55 -3.42
C LYS A 330 -13.61 -0.93 -3.38
N VAL A 331 -13.67 -1.51 -2.18
CA VAL A 331 -13.79 -2.96 -1.99
C VAL A 331 -15.00 -3.26 -1.13
N ALA A 332 -15.13 -2.64 0.05
CA ALA A 332 -16.21 -2.99 0.97
C ALA A 332 -17.60 -2.60 0.45
N SER A 333 -17.71 -1.52 -0.33
CA SER A 333 -18.97 -1.09 -0.96
C SER A 333 -19.31 -1.84 -2.25
N VAL A 334 -18.48 -2.79 -2.67
CA VAL A 334 -18.63 -3.55 -3.92
C VAL A 334 -19.12 -4.95 -3.58
N ASN A 335 -20.23 -5.39 -4.18
CA ASN A 335 -20.76 -6.74 -3.95
C ASN A 335 -19.71 -7.79 -4.34
N GLY A 336 -19.48 -8.77 -3.45
CA GLY A 336 -18.41 -9.76 -3.61
C GLY A 336 -17.02 -9.31 -3.14
N GLY A 337 -16.80 -8.02 -2.84
CA GLY A 337 -15.49 -7.52 -2.44
C GLY A 337 -15.01 -8.05 -1.09
N ILE A 338 -15.89 -8.09 -0.08
CA ILE A 338 -15.58 -8.68 1.24
C ILE A 338 -15.58 -10.22 1.14
N ASP A 339 -16.56 -10.80 0.43
CA ASP A 339 -16.68 -12.26 0.26
C ASP A 339 -15.42 -12.85 -0.38
N PHE A 340 -14.84 -12.15 -1.36
CA PHE A 340 -13.57 -12.53 -1.98
C PHE A 340 -12.41 -12.53 -0.97
N MET A 341 -12.33 -11.54 -0.08
CA MET A 341 -11.29 -11.50 0.96
C MET A 341 -11.46 -12.67 1.93
N VAL A 342 -12.69 -13.00 2.30
CA VAL A 342 -12.98 -14.14 3.16
C VAL A 342 -12.60 -15.45 2.48
N ALA A 343 -12.97 -15.63 1.21
CA ALA A 343 -12.58 -16.79 0.40
C ALA A 343 -11.06 -16.89 0.19
N ALA A 344 -10.33 -15.76 0.16
CA ALA A 344 -8.87 -15.73 0.10
C ALA A 344 -8.18 -16.10 1.43
N GLY A 345 -8.95 -16.35 2.50
CA GLY A 345 -8.46 -16.79 3.81
C GLY A 345 -8.44 -15.71 4.89
N PHE A 346 -9.05 -14.55 4.66
CA PHE A 346 -9.25 -13.57 5.74
C PHE A 346 -10.47 -13.94 6.60
N THR A 347 -10.40 -13.69 7.90
CA THR A 347 -11.54 -13.79 8.81
C THR A 347 -12.02 -12.41 9.19
N LEU A 348 -13.33 -12.19 9.12
CA LEU A 348 -13.95 -10.94 9.58
C LEU A 348 -14.10 -11.00 11.11
N THR A 349 -13.45 -10.10 11.83
CA THR A 349 -13.48 -10.02 13.30
C THR A 349 -13.89 -8.62 13.75
N GLU A 350 -14.58 -8.51 14.87
CA GLU A 350 -14.88 -7.25 15.54
C GLU A 350 -13.84 -7.02 16.65
N ASP A 351 -12.93 -6.05 16.47
CA ASP A 351 -11.90 -5.70 17.44
C ASP A 351 -12.18 -4.30 17.97
N ALA A 352 -12.53 -4.19 19.25
CA ALA A 352 -12.71 -2.92 19.97
C ALA A 352 -13.54 -1.86 19.20
N GLU A 353 -14.75 -2.24 18.77
CA GLU A 353 -15.74 -1.42 18.04
C GLU A 353 -15.49 -1.25 16.52
N GLU A 354 -14.41 -1.80 15.95
CA GLU A 354 -14.16 -1.75 14.51
C GLU A 354 -14.21 -3.15 13.88
N THR A 355 -14.87 -3.28 12.72
CA THR A 355 -14.80 -4.49 11.90
C THR A 355 -13.48 -4.53 11.13
N VAL A 356 -12.70 -5.60 11.31
CA VAL A 356 -11.38 -5.80 10.74
C VAL A 356 -11.32 -7.16 10.05
N LEU A 357 -10.75 -7.21 8.85
CA LEU A 357 -10.36 -8.44 8.19
C LEU A 357 -8.96 -8.82 8.68
N VAL A 358 -8.82 -10.02 9.25
CA VAL A 358 -7.57 -10.53 9.80
C VAL A 358 -7.15 -11.77 9.03
N TYR A 359 -5.91 -11.78 8.55
CA TYR A 359 -5.28 -12.95 7.96
C TYR A 359 -4.53 -13.73 9.04
N PRO A 360 -4.70 -15.06 9.18
CA PRO A 360 -4.03 -15.83 10.21
C PRO A 360 -2.51 -15.69 10.10
N THR A 361 -1.87 -15.38 11.24
CA THR A 361 -0.40 -15.28 11.35
C THR A 361 0.18 -16.63 11.77
N GLY A 362 1.42 -16.93 11.33
CA GLY A 362 2.17 -18.10 11.79
C GLY A 362 2.18 -19.32 10.87
N LEU A 363 1.50 -19.28 9.73
CA LEU A 363 1.57 -20.31 8.68
C LEU A 363 2.19 -19.71 7.42
N GLN A 364 2.97 -20.48 6.64
CA GLN A 364 3.41 -20.02 5.33
C GLN A 364 2.22 -19.57 4.47
N PRO A 365 2.39 -18.62 3.54
CA PRO A 365 1.30 -18.17 2.68
C PRO A 365 0.65 -19.37 1.98
N PRO A 366 -0.62 -19.66 2.27
CA PRO A 366 -1.27 -20.85 1.75
C PRO A 366 -1.41 -20.75 0.22
N PRO A 367 -1.42 -21.88 -0.50
CA PRO A 367 -1.54 -21.90 -1.96
C PRO A 367 -2.75 -21.11 -2.51
N ILE A 368 -3.81 -20.99 -1.71
CA ILE A 368 -5.00 -20.22 -2.06
C ILE A 368 -4.73 -18.73 -2.27
N LEU A 369 -3.75 -18.16 -1.55
CA LEU A 369 -3.35 -16.76 -1.73
C LEU A 369 -2.77 -16.53 -3.13
N GLN A 370 -1.93 -17.45 -3.60
CA GLN A 370 -1.35 -17.41 -4.95
C GLN A 370 -2.43 -17.57 -6.02
N HIS A 371 -3.40 -18.47 -5.79
CA HIS A 371 -4.53 -18.64 -6.68
C HIS A 371 -5.36 -17.34 -6.79
N ALA A 372 -5.69 -16.73 -5.65
CA ALA A 372 -6.41 -15.46 -5.60
C ALA A 372 -5.70 -14.33 -6.36
N ILE A 373 -4.37 -14.21 -6.19
CA ILE A 373 -3.54 -13.23 -6.91
C ILE A 373 -3.58 -13.48 -8.41
N SER A 374 -3.44 -14.75 -8.84
CA SER A 374 -3.49 -15.13 -10.26
C SER A 374 -4.84 -14.81 -10.89
N GLN A 375 -5.95 -15.13 -10.22
CA GLN A 375 -7.31 -14.84 -10.70
C GLN A 375 -7.56 -13.33 -10.85
N LEU A 376 -7.18 -12.54 -9.84
CA LEU A 376 -7.28 -11.08 -9.92
C LEU A 376 -6.36 -10.50 -11.00
N GLY A 377 -5.18 -11.07 -11.21
CA GLY A 377 -4.27 -10.68 -12.28
C GLY A 377 -4.88 -10.88 -13.66
N PHE A 378 -5.49 -12.06 -13.89
CA PHE A 378 -6.24 -12.34 -15.11
C PHE A 378 -7.39 -11.34 -15.30
N LEU A 379 -8.21 -11.13 -14.27
CA LEU A 379 -9.35 -10.21 -14.34
C LEU A 379 -8.90 -8.76 -14.57
N CYS A 380 -7.79 -8.33 -13.96
CA CYS A 380 -7.22 -6.99 -14.18
C CYS A 380 -6.75 -6.78 -15.63
N SER A 381 -6.27 -7.84 -16.29
CA SER A 381 -5.85 -7.79 -17.70
C SER A 381 -7.04 -7.60 -18.65
N GLN A 382 -8.23 -8.09 -18.30
CA GLN A 382 -9.46 -7.91 -19.07
C GLN A 382 -9.98 -6.46 -19.06
N TYR A 383 -9.63 -5.69 -18.03
CA TYR A 383 -10.02 -4.28 -17.89
C TYR A 383 -8.92 -3.28 -18.34
N SER A 384 -7.81 -3.78 -18.87
CA SER A 384 -6.70 -2.97 -19.39
C SER A 384 -6.91 -2.67 -20.86
#